data_AF-A0A7Y4XM35-F1
#
_entry.id   AF-A0A7Y4XM35-F1
#
_cell.length_a   1.000
_cell.length_b   1.000
_cell.length_c   1.000
_cell.angle_alpha   90.00
_cell.angle_beta   90.00
_cell.angle_gamma   90.00
#
_symmetry.space_group_name_H-M   'P 1'
#
loop_
_entity.id
_entity.type
_entity.pdbx_description
1 polymer ?
#
loop_
_entity_poly.entity_id
_entity_poly.type
_entity_poly.pdbx_seq_one_letter_code
_entity_poly.pdbx_strand_id
1 'polypeptide(L)'
;MTRNQNAAVLTLDSPIARFSVSDANPNVHWLKEGANYFGRAASNTIVYPGGEVALFAGILFLNEDKVLMRVAAGQKILHDNKAVDNIVIYAEHTPLILEYASFKFKILRKGDRYALSIF
;
A
#
# COMPACT_ATOMS: atom_id res chain seq x y z
N MET A 1 -49.85 41.09 20.19
CA MET A 1 -49.30 41.43 18.86
C MET A 1 -48.01 40.62 18.72
N THR A 2 -48.03 39.34 18.29
CA THR A 2 -48.17 38.82 16.91
C THR A 2 -47.05 39.41 16.02
N ARG A 3 -46.13 38.69 15.35
CA ARG A 3 -46.15 37.45 14.54
C ARG A 3 -44.65 37.15 14.21
N ASN A 4 -44.02 36.03 14.55
CA ASN A 4 -43.95 34.70 13.94
C ASN A 4 -43.55 34.57 12.44
N GLN A 5 -42.60 33.64 12.21
CA GLN A 5 -42.30 32.77 11.06
C GLN A 5 -41.23 33.15 10.01
N ASN A 6 -40.12 32.39 10.01
CA ASN A 6 -39.76 31.36 9.00
C ASN A 6 -38.40 30.74 9.41
N ALA A 7 -38.32 29.58 10.07
CA ALA A 7 -38.52 28.21 9.58
C ALA A 7 -37.42 27.73 8.61
N ALA A 8 -36.47 26.97 9.15
CA ALA A 8 -35.96 25.73 8.55
C ALA A 8 -35.37 24.86 9.67
N VAL A 9 -36.23 24.00 10.22
CA VAL A 9 -35.82 22.82 10.97
C VAL A 9 -35.26 21.83 9.96
N LEU A 10 -33.99 21.46 10.10
CA LEU A 10 -33.41 20.28 9.45
C LEU A 10 -32.86 19.39 10.56
N THR A 11 -33.79 18.65 11.19
CA THR A 11 -33.47 17.42 11.88
C THR A 11 -33.00 16.42 10.83
N LEU A 12 -31.75 15.97 10.95
CA LEU A 12 -31.28 14.74 10.32
C LEU A 12 -30.42 14.01 11.35
N ASP A 13 -31.09 13.17 12.14
CA ASP A 13 -30.48 11.99 12.71
C ASP A 13 -29.86 11.19 11.56
N SER A 14 -28.54 11.15 11.50
CA SER A 14 -27.79 10.27 10.62
C SER A 14 -26.45 9.97 11.28
N PRO A 15 -26.23 8.75 11.82
CA PRO A 15 -24.93 8.33 12.29
C PRO A 15 -24.10 7.92 11.08
N ILE A 16 -23.77 8.87 10.20
CA ILE A 16 -22.72 8.63 9.23
C ILE A 16 -21.42 8.87 9.99
N ALA A 17 -20.83 7.76 10.43
CA ALA A 17 -19.49 7.73 10.97
C ALA A 17 -18.60 8.65 10.15
N ARG A 18 -18.09 9.71 10.78
CA ARG A 18 -16.94 10.44 10.27
C ARG A 18 -15.81 9.41 10.23
N PHE A 19 -15.61 8.75 9.10
CA PHE A 19 -14.33 8.16 8.78
C PHE A 19 -13.37 9.33 8.70
N SER A 20 -12.75 9.63 9.83
CA SER A 20 -11.70 10.61 9.93
C SER A 20 -10.60 10.13 9.00
N VAL A 21 -10.13 11.01 8.10
CA VAL A 21 -9.04 10.72 7.16
C VAL A 21 -7.74 10.27 7.89
N SER A 22 -7.72 10.29 9.22
CA SER A 22 -6.68 9.74 10.11
C SER A 22 -6.50 8.22 10.08
N ASP A 23 -7.42 7.45 9.49
CA ASP A 23 -7.36 5.96 9.56
C ASP A 23 -6.65 5.31 8.35
N ALA A 24 -6.31 6.10 7.33
CA ALA A 24 -5.50 5.63 6.21
C ALA A 24 -4.02 5.60 6.62
N ASN A 25 -3.47 4.40 6.86
CA ASN A 25 -2.03 4.26 7.02
C ASN A 25 -1.37 4.55 5.66
N PRO A 26 -0.63 5.67 5.48
CA PRO A 26 -0.05 6.06 4.20
C PRO A 26 0.99 5.06 3.69
N ASN A 27 1.44 4.16 4.54
CA ASN A 27 2.45 3.15 4.23
C ASN A 27 1.86 1.79 3.82
N VAL A 28 0.53 1.69 3.68
CA VAL A 28 -0.15 0.46 3.26
C VAL A 28 -0.73 0.62 1.87
N HIS A 29 -0.24 -0.19 0.93
CA HIS A 29 -0.62 -0.14 -0.48
C HIS A 29 -1.27 -1.47 -0.88
N TRP A 30 -2.56 -1.45 -1.20
CA TRP A 30 -3.28 -2.65 -1.63
C TRP A 30 -2.80 -3.12 -3.00
N LEU A 31 -2.54 -4.43 -3.10
CA LEU A 31 -2.21 -5.08 -4.37
C LEU A 31 -3.49 -5.43 -5.12
N LYS A 32 -3.43 -5.30 -6.44
CA LYS A 32 -4.38 -5.96 -7.36
C LYS A 32 -3.79 -7.28 -7.84
N GLU A 33 -4.66 -8.17 -8.31
CA GLU A 33 -4.23 -9.39 -8.99
C GLU A 33 -3.34 -9.07 -10.20
N GLY A 34 -2.33 -9.90 -10.42
CA GLY A 34 -1.31 -9.70 -11.45
C GLY A 34 -0.26 -8.66 -11.08
N ALA A 35 0.15 -7.85 -12.07
CA ALA A 35 1.30 -6.96 -11.94
C ALA A 35 0.98 -5.65 -11.19
N ASN A 36 1.80 -5.35 -10.17
CA ASN A 36 1.82 -4.11 -9.42
C ASN A 36 3.22 -3.51 -9.52
N TYR A 37 3.35 -2.39 -10.21
CA TYR A 37 4.65 -1.72 -10.39
C TYR A 37 4.97 -0.89 -9.15
N PHE A 38 6.24 -0.88 -8.72
CA PHE A 38 6.67 -0.08 -7.58
C PHE A 38 7.93 0.73 -7.88
N GLY A 39 8.05 1.88 -7.20
CA GLY A 39 9.14 2.84 -7.34
C GLY A 39 8.66 4.26 -7.05
N ARG A 40 9.45 5.28 -7.39
CA ARG A 40 9.15 6.68 -7.09
C ARG A 40 8.25 7.36 -8.13
N ALA A 41 8.14 6.82 -9.34
CA ALA A 41 7.30 7.42 -10.38
C ALA A 41 5.81 7.37 -9.99
N ALA A 42 5.10 8.48 -10.18
CA ALA A 42 3.67 8.57 -9.90
C ALA A 42 2.80 7.65 -10.78
N SER A 43 3.36 7.13 -11.88
CA SER A 43 2.72 6.14 -12.75
C SER A 43 2.74 4.71 -12.18
N ASN A 44 3.52 4.46 -11.13
CA ASN A 44 3.58 3.16 -10.49
C ASN A 44 2.30 2.89 -9.68
N THR A 45 1.95 1.62 -9.51
CA THR A 45 0.85 1.21 -8.64
C THR A 45 1.17 1.52 -7.17
N ILE A 46 2.44 1.37 -6.80
CA ILE A 46 2.94 1.61 -5.45
C ILE A 46 4.03 2.67 -5.55
N VAL A 47 3.77 3.83 -4.95
CA VAL A 47 4.68 4.97 -4.99
C VAL A 47 5.42 5.05 -3.67
N TYR A 48 6.74 4.85 -3.72
CA TYR A 48 7.60 5.07 -2.56
C TYR A 48 7.88 6.56 -2.38
N PRO A 49 7.85 7.07 -1.14
CA PRO A 49 8.33 8.42 -0.83
C PRO A 49 9.86 8.47 -0.87
N GLY A 50 10.42 9.68 -0.95
CA GLY A 50 11.86 9.91 -0.85
C GLY A 50 12.64 9.78 -2.16
N GLY A 51 13.81 10.41 -2.23
CA GLY A 51 14.61 10.52 -3.46
C GLY A 51 15.56 9.35 -3.75
N GLU A 52 15.76 8.47 -2.77
CA GLU A 52 16.73 7.35 -2.83
C GLU A 52 16.20 6.16 -3.63
N VAL A 53 14.89 6.10 -3.85
CA VAL A 53 14.22 5.06 -4.63
C VAL A 53 14.20 5.44 -6.12
N ALA A 54 14.54 4.48 -6.97
CA ALA A 54 14.47 4.64 -8.41
C ALA A 54 13.03 4.94 -8.87
N LEU A 55 12.91 5.63 -10.02
CA LEU A 55 11.60 5.88 -10.64
C LEU A 55 10.85 4.57 -10.88
N PHE A 56 11.56 3.53 -11.30
CA PHE A 56 11.07 2.16 -11.43
C PHE A 56 11.99 1.21 -10.68
N ALA A 57 11.46 0.53 -9.66
CA ALA A 57 12.22 -0.36 -8.78
C ALA A 57 11.92 -1.84 -9.05
N GLY A 58 10.73 -2.15 -9.57
CA GLY A 58 10.38 -3.51 -9.95
C GLY A 58 8.87 -3.76 -10.02
N ILE A 59 8.53 -5.05 -9.97
CA ILE A 59 7.16 -5.54 -10.08
C ILE A 59 6.88 -6.51 -8.94
N LEU A 60 5.73 -6.36 -8.31
CA LEU A 60 5.10 -7.37 -7.47
C LEU A 60 4.00 -8.06 -8.29
N PHE A 61 4.10 -9.37 -8.44
CA PHE A 61 3.09 -10.18 -9.09
C PHE A 61 2.31 -10.94 -8.03
N LEU A 62 1.05 -10.54 -7.82
CA LEU A 62 0.11 -11.29 -7.00
C LEU A 62 -0.56 -12.33 -7.89
N ASN A 63 -0.48 -13.59 -7.47
CA ASN A 63 -1.22 -14.69 -8.07
C ASN A 63 -1.89 -15.48 -6.95
N GLU A 64 -3.21 -15.39 -6.85
CA GLU A 64 -4.02 -15.97 -5.77
C GLU A 64 -3.53 -15.53 -4.39
N ASP A 65 -2.78 -16.38 -3.67
CA ASP A 65 -2.28 -16.13 -2.33
C ASP A 65 -0.75 -15.94 -2.25
N LYS A 66 -0.10 -15.87 -3.42
CA LYS A 66 1.35 -15.81 -3.55
C LYS A 66 1.80 -14.50 -4.17
N VAL A 67 2.84 -13.89 -3.60
CA VAL A 67 3.46 -12.68 -4.14
C VAL A 67 4.90 -12.96 -4.54
N LEU A 68 5.18 -12.79 -5.84
CA LEU A 68 6.52 -12.81 -6.40
C LEU A 68 7.00 -11.37 -6.62
N MET A 69 8.23 -11.06 -6.21
CA MET A 69 8.89 -9.81 -6.55
C MET A 69 9.93 -10.03 -7.64
N ARG A 70 9.95 -9.14 -8.62
CA ARG A 70 11.03 -9.00 -9.60
C ARG A 70 11.63 -7.61 -9.50
N VAL A 71 12.93 -7.54 -9.26
CA VAL A 71 13.68 -6.30 -9.11
C VAL A 71 14.15 -5.81 -10.47
N ALA A 72 14.02 -4.51 -10.71
CA ALA A 72 14.49 -3.89 -11.95
C ALA A 72 16.03 -3.91 -12.02
N ALA A 73 16.57 -3.99 -13.24
CA ALA A 73 18.01 -4.02 -13.45
C ALA A 73 18.72 -2.82 -12.80
N GLY A 74 19.85 -3.09 -12.14
CA GLY A 74 20.66 -2.08 -11.44
C GLY A 74 20.07 -1.62 -10.10
N GLN A 75 18.94 -2.16 -9.66
CA GLN A 75 18.41 -1.91 -8.33
C GLN A 75 18.90 -2.96 -7.33
N LYS A 76 19.03 -2.56 -6.07
CA LYS A 76 19.49 -3.42 -4.99
C LYS A 76 18.45 -3.45 -3.88
N ILE A 77 17.71 -4.55 -3.83
CA ILE A 77 16.79 -4.87 -2.74
C ILE A 77 17.38 -6.04 -1.96
N LEU A 78 17.29 -5.98 -0.64
CA LEU A 78 17.91 -6.94 0.25
C LEU A 78 16.87 -7.79 0.97
N HIS A 79 17.20 -9.06 1.18
CA HIS A 79 16.60 -9.96 2.15
C HIS A 79 17.73 -10.55 3.00
N ASP A 80 17.68 -10.42 4.32
CA ASP A 80 18.72 -10.92 5.23
C ASP A 80 20.15 -10.50 4.79
N ASN A 81 20.31 -9.21 4.46
CA ASN A 81 21.55 -8.60 3.94
C ASN A 81 22.05 -9.14 2.59
N LYS A 82 21.27 -9.96 1.88
CA LYS A 82 21.61 -10.50 0.56
C LYS A 82 20.77 -9.84 -0.52
N ALA A 83 21.40 -9.44 -1.62
CA ALA A 83 20.68 -8.91 -2.77
C ALA A 83 19.82 -9.99 -3.42
N VAL A 84 18.60 -9.61 -3.82
CA VAL A 84 17.63 -10.50 -4.46
C VAL A 84 17.13 -9.87 -5.76
N ASP A 85 16.98 -10.68 -6.80
CA ASP A 85 16.46 -10.24 -8.09
C ASP A 85 15.04 -10.77 -8.35
N ASN A 86 14.82 -12.06 -8.08
CA ASN A 86 13.54 -12.73 -8.23
C ASN A 86 13.29 -13.58 -6.99
N ILE A 87 12.25 -13.28 -6.23
CA ILE A 87 12.00 -13.96 -4.95
C ILE A 87 10.50 -14.00 -4.63
N VAL A 88 10.06 -15.10 -4.04
CA VAL A 88 8.73 -15.21 -3.44
C VAL A 88 8.77 -14.50 -2.09
N ILE A 89 8.05 -13.39 -1.97
CA ILE A 89 8.08 -12.55 -0.76
C ILE A 89 6.89 -12.82 0.17
N TYR A 90 5.92 -13.58 -0.32
CA TYR A 90 4.79 -14.08 0.44
C TYR A 90 4.26 -15.36 -0.20
N ALA A 91 4.16 -16.41 0.60
CA ALA A 91 3.45 -17.64 0.29
C ALA A 91 3.10 -18.33 1.61
N GLU A 92 2.04 -19.14 1.63
CA GLU A 92 1.70 -19.97 2.80
C GLU A 92 1.64 -19.16 4.10
N HIS A 93 1.02 -17.98 4.04
CA HIS A 93 0.90 -17.05 5.17
C HIS A 93 2.20 -16.46 5.74
N THR A 94 3.34 -16.68 5.09
CA THR A 94 4.65 -16.26 5.58
C THR A 94 5.19 -15.06 4.79
N PRO A 95 5.25 -13.85 5.38
CA PRO A 95 5.86 -12.70 4.73
C PRO A 95 7.38 -12.67 4.93
N LEU A 96 8.11 -12.28 3.90
CA LEU A 96 9.51 -11.87 4.03
C LEU A 96 9.62 -10.37 4.34
N ILE A 97 10.65 -10.01 5.10
CA ILE A 97 11.06 -8.62 5.29
C ILE A 97 12.15 -8.32 4.27
N LEU A 98 11.94 -7.23 3.53
CA LEU A 98 12.85 -6.74 2.51
C LEU A 98 13.28 -5.31 2.81
N GLU A 99 14.47 -4.95 2.34
CA GLU A 99 15.06 -3.63 2.53
C GLU A 99 15.40 -3.00 1.18
N TYR A 100 15.03 -1.74 0.99
CA TYR A 100 15.37 -0.96 -0.19
C TYR A 100 15.64 0.49 0.18
N ALA A 101 16.87 0.95 -0.07
CA ALA A 101 17.38 2.20 0.49
C ALA A 101 17.19 2.20 2.02
N SER A 102 16.52 3.22 2.56
CA SER A 102 16.21 3.37 3.99
C SER A 102 14.89 2.70 4.42
N PHE A 103 14.15 2.07 3.51
CA PHE A 103 12.83 1.51 3.78
C PHE A 103 12.87 0.01 4.03
N LYS A 104 12.06 -0.45 4.98
CA LYS A 104 11.71 -1.87 5.11
C LYS A 104 10.28 -2.09 4.67
N PHE A 105 10.00 -3.26 4.11
CA PHE A 105 8.65 -3.61 3.70
C PHE A 105 8.38 -5.10 3.75
N LYS A 106 7.10 -5.45 3.81
CA LYS A 106 6.59 -6.81 3.75
C LYS A 106 5.18 -6.87 3.18
N ILE A 107 4.73 -8.06 2.82
CA ILE A 107 3.33 -8.30 2.48
C ILE A 107 2.51 -8.48 3.77
N LEU A 108 1.38 -7.80 3.82
CA LEU A 108 0.35 -7.93 4.84
C LEU A 108 -0.89 -8.57 4.18
N ARG A 109 -1.49 -9.54 4.86
CA ARG A 109 -2.82 -10.07 4.50
C ARG A 109 -3.88 -9.55 5.48
N LYS A 110 -5.01 -9.09 4.95
CA LYS A 110 -6.20 -8.68 5.73
C LYS A 110 -7.45 -9.23 5.05
N GLY A 111 -8.01 -10.29 5.63
CA GLY A 111 -9.04 -11.10 4.95
C GLY A 111 -8.46 -11.71 3.68
N ASP A 112 -9.12 -11.50 2.55
CA ASP A 112 -8.70 -12.03 1.24
C ASP A 112 -7.94 -11.01 0.38
N ARG A 113 -7.39 -9.97 1.02
CA ARG A 113 -6.62 -8.93 0.34
C ARG A 113 -5.19 -8.88 0.82
N TYR A 114 -4.31 -8.53 -0.10
CA TYR A 114 -2.87 -8.39 0.12
C TYR A 114 -2.46 -6.94 -0.05
N ALA A 115 -1.53 -6.49 0.79
CA ALA A 115 -0.97 -5.15 0.72
C ALA A 115 0.54 -5.18 0.92
N LEU A 116 1.24 -4.27 0.28
CA LEU A 116 2.59 -3.91 0.66
C LEU A 116 2.51 -2.96 1.85
N SER A 117 3.18 -3.30 2.95
CA SER A 117 3.31 -2.43 4.11
C SER A 117 4.76 -1.99 4.25
N ILE A 118 4.99 -0.67 4.23
CA ILE A 118 6.29 -0.02 4.43
C ILE A 118 6.41 0.40 5.91
N PHE A 119 7.58 0.25 6.52
CA PHE A 119 7.84 0.60 7.93
C PHE A 119 9.33 0.83 8.21
#